data_AF-A0A0M0GFR5-F1
#
_entry.id   AF-A0A0M0GFR5-F1
#
_cell.length_a   1.000
_cell.length_b   1.000
_cell.length_c   1.000
_cell.angle_alpha   90.00
_cell.angle_beta   90.00
_cell.angle_gamma   90.00
#
_symmetry.space_group_name_H-M   'P 1'
#
loop_
_entity.id
_entity.type
_entity.pdbx_description
1 polymer ?
#
loop_
_entity_poly.entity_id
_entity_poly.type
_entity_poly.pdbx_seq_one_letter_code
_entity_poly.pdbx_strand_id
1 'polypeptide(L)'
;MNSFRFFNILGVALFTGIALQIFIQTDGAIKLTEAGIFLAVSALLYFVLTLVFHKSKNLFVPLLAVLVLLSVGMIFLQELVFGGGH
;
A
#
# COMPACT_ATOMS: atom_id res chain seq x y z
N MET A 1 10.76 -22.54 -2.20
CA MET A 1 9.52 -21.73 -2.22
C MET A 1 9.59 -20.80 -3.43
N ASN A 2 8.63 -20.82 -4.35
CA ASN A 2 8.67 -19.93 -5.54
C ASN A 2 8.64 -18.46 -5.09
N SER A 3 9.49 -17.60 -5.65
CA SER A 3 9.59 -16.17 -5.27
C SER A 3 8.22 -15.48 -5.27
N PHE A 4 7.34 -15.85 -6.20
CA PHE A 4 5.96 -15.39 -6.26
C PHE A 4 5.12 -15.74 -5.01
N ARG A 5 5.23 -16.98 -4.50
CA ARG A 5 4.51 -17.39 -3.28
C ARG A 5 5.04 -16.65 -2.05
N PHE A 6 6.36 -16.42 -2.00
CA PHE A 6 6.99 -15.66 -0.93
C PHE A 6 6.48 -14.22 -0.88
N PHE A 7 6.49 -13.49 -2.01
CA PHE A 7 6.00 -12.11 -2.05
C PHE A 7 4.52 -11.99 -1.70
N ASN A 8 3.66 -12.91 -2.16
CA ASN A 8 2.25 -12.89 -1.75
C ASN A 8 2.07 -13.08 -0.24
N ILE A 9 2.79 -14.01 0.39
CA ILE A 9 2.72 -14.22 1.85
C ILE A 9 3.22 -12.98 2.59
N LEU A 10 4.30 -12.37 2.12
CA LEU A 10 4.88 -11.16 2.71
C LEU A 10 3.92 -9.98 2.61
N GLY A 11 3.27 -9.80 1.45
CA GLY A 11 2.21 -8.82 1.25
C GLY A 11 1.05 -8.99 2.20
N VAL A 12 0.50 -10.20 2.32
CA VAL A 12 -0.59 -10.50 3.27
C VAL A 12 -0.18 -10.12 4.70
N ALA A 13 0.99 -10.57 5.15
CA ALA A 13 1.48 -10.27 6.49
C ALA A 13 1.64 -8.76 6.75
N LEU A 14 2.21 -8.02 5.79
CA LEU A 14 2.41 -6.58 5.89
C LEU A 14 1.08 -5.82 5.94
N PHE A 15 0.18 -6.04 4.97
CA PHE A 15 -1.07 -5.30 4.89
C PHE A 15 -2.04 -5.66 6.03
N THR A 16 -2.03 -6.90 6.51
CA THR A 16 -2.77 -7.27 7.74
C THR A 16 -2.21 -6.55 8.96
N GLY A 17 -0.88 -6.48 9.11
CA GLY A 17 -0.25 -5.74 10.21
C GLY A 17 -0.59 -4.25 10.20
N ILE A 18 -0.54 -3.62 9.02
CA ILE A 18 -0.90 -2.21 8.85
C ILE A 18 -2.40 -1.99 9.09
N ALA A 19 -3.27 -2.90 8.62
CA ALA A 19 -4.72 -2.84 8.90
C ALA A 19 -5.01 -2.83 10.40
N LEU A 20 -4.37 -3.75 11.14
CA LEU A 20 -4.49 -3.82 12.59
C LEU A 20 -4.01 -2.53 13.25
N GLN A 21 -2.88 -1.99 12.79
CA GLN A 21 -2.32 -0.75 13.32
C GLN A 21 -3.25 0.44 13.09
N ILE A 22 -3.80 0.60 11.88
CA ILE A 22 -4.78 1.64 11.56
C ILE A 22 -6.00 1.52 12.47
N PHE A 23 -6.52 0.29 12.66
CA PHE A 23 -7.68 0.05 13.51
C PHE A 23 -7.44 0.39 14.99
N ILE A 24 -6.24 0.11 15.51
CA ILE A 24 -5.90 0.37 16.91
C ILE A 24 -5.55 1.85 17.16
N GLN A 25 -4.90 2.52 16.20
CA GLN A 25 -4.32 3.85 16.41
C GLN A 25 -5.18 5.01 15.88
N THR A 26 -6.21 4.74 15.08
CA THR A 26 -7.01 5.79 14.43
C THR A 26 -8.31 6.04 15.19
N ASP A 27 -8.36 7.16 15.92
CA ASP A 27 -9.59 7.66 16.51
C ASP A 27 -10.38 8.50 15.49
N GLY A 28 -11.67 8.16 15.31
CA GLY A 28 -12.62 8.86 14.44
C GLY A 28 -12.98 8.09 13.17
N ALA A 29 -14.27 7.89 12.94
CA ALA A 29 -14.81 7.06 11.85
C ALA A 29 -14.42 7.55 10.45
N ILE A 30 -14.30 8.86 10.23
CA ILE A 30 -13.93 9.44 8.93
C ILE A 30 -12.45 9.12 8.62
N LYS A 31 -11.55 9.38 9.58
CA LYS A 31 -10.11 9.07 9.44
C LYS A 31 -9.85 7.58 9.28
N LEU A 32 -10.61 6.74 9.98
CA LEU A 32 -10.56 5.29 9.83
C LEU A 32 -10.96 4.85 8.41
N THR A 33 -12.00 5.49 7.84
CA THR A 33 -12.49 5.18 6.50
C THR A 33 -11.48 5.61 5.44
N GLU A 34 -10.89 6.81 5.55
CA GLU A 34 -9.84 7.29 4.64
C GLU A 34 -8.59 6.41 4.67
N ALA A 35 -8.11 6.09 5.88
CA ALA A 35 -6.96 5.19 6.07
C ALA A 35 -7.25 3.78 5.53
N GLY A 36 -8.46 3.27 5.73
CA GLY A 36 -8.89 1.99 5.18
C GLY A 36 -8.93 1.96 3.65
N ILE A 37 -9.43 3.02 3.00
CA ILE A 37 -9.43 3.15 1.54
C ILE A 37 -7.99 3.21 1.01
N PHE A 38 -7.14 4.02 1.62
CA PHE A 38 -5.73 4.13 1.24
C PHE A 38 -5.01 2.77 1.36
N LEU A 39 -5.26 2.03 2.44
CA LEU A 39 -4.71 0.71 2.67
C LEU A 39 -5.17 -0.29 1.59
N ALA A 40 -6.46 -0.31 1.29
CA ALA A 40 -7.03 -1.21 0.30
C ALA A 40 -6.44 -0.98 -1.10
N VAL A 41 -6.32 0.29 -1.52
CA VAL A 41 -5.69 0.67 -2.79
C VAL A 41 -4.22 0.24 -2.83
N SER A 42 -3.49 0.47 -1.75
CA SER A 42 -2.07 0.10 -1.64
C SER A 42 -1.86 -1.42 -1.71
N ALA A 43 -2.71 -2.19 -1.03
CA ALA A 43 -2.68 -3.65 -1.09
C ALA A 43 -2.94 -4.15 -2.52
N LEU A 44 -3.94 -3.57 -3.19
CA LEU A 44 -4.31 -3.95 -4.55
C LEU A 44 -3.17 -3.67 -5.54
N LEU A 45 -2.52 -2.52 -5.44
CA LEU A 45 -1.33 -2.19 -6.23
C LEU A 45 -0.18 -3.18 -5.98
N TYR A 46 0.09 -3.55 -4.72
CA TYR A 46 1.11 -4.53 -4.38
C TYR A 46 0.86 -5.91 -4.99
N PHE A 47 -0.38 -6.39 -4.97
CA PHE A 47 -0.72 -7.69 -5.56
C PHE A 47 -0.60 -7.67 -7.08
N VAL A 48 -1.06 -6.59 -7.74
CA VAL A 48 -0.88 -6.39 -9.18
C VAL A 48 0.60 -6.40 -9.55
N LEU A 49 1.43 -5.71 -8.77
CA LEU A 49 2.88 -5.69 -8.96
C LEU A 49 3.52 -7.06 -8.82
N THR A 50 3.11 -7.81 -7.80
CA THR A 50 3.61 -9.17 -7.56
C THR A 50 3.22 -10.11 -8.70
N LEU A 51 2.05 -9.91 -9.30
CA LEU A 51 1.57 -10.62 -10.49
C LEU A 51 2.38 -10.26 -11.74
N VAL A 52 2.62 -8.97 -11.99
CA VAL A 52 3.45 -8.51 -13.11
C VAL A 52 4.90 -9.00 -12.95
N PHE A 53 5.42 -9.00 -11.71
CA PHE A 53 6.74 -9.52 -11.39
C PHE A 53 6.90 -11.01 -11.71
N HIS A 54 5.86 -11.80 -11.43
CA HIS A 54 5.86 -13.22 -11.80
C HIS A 54 6.03 -13.41 -13.31
N LYS A 55 5.46 -12.50 -14.09
CA LYS A 55 5.46 -12.54 -15.56
C LYS A 55 6.73 -11.95 -16.17
N SER A 56 7.33 -10.93 -15.57
CA SER A 56 8.56 -10.28 -16.04
C SER A 56 9.36 -9.65 -14.90
N LYS A 57 10.55 -10.20 -14.64
CA LYS A 57 11.46 -9.70 -13.59
C LYS A 57 12.04 -8.31 -13.91
N ASN A 58 12.19 -7.97 -15.20
CA ASN A 58 12.74 -6.67 -15.62
C ASN A 58 11.83 -5.48 -15.31
N LEU A 59 10.53 -5.73 -15.10
CA LEU A 59 9.57 -4.68 -14.79
C LEU A 59 9.50 -4.36 -13.29
N PHE A 60 10.09 -5.18 -12.42
CA PHE A 60 9.98 -5.04 -10.96
C PHE A 60 10.54 -3.71 -10.44
N VAL A 61 11.81 -3.45 -10.77
CA VAL A 61 12.57 -2.31 -10.26
C VAL A 61 11.92 -0.98 -10.66
N PRO A 62 11.56 -0.74 -11.94
CA PRO A 62 10.91 0.51 -12.31
C PRO A 62 9.52 0.67 -11.68
N LEU A 63 8.74 -0.40 -11.56
CA LEU A 63 7.43 -0.34 -10.92
C LEU A 63 7.51 -0.12 -9.40
N LEU A 64 8.48 -0.71 -8.72
CA LEU A 64 8.74 -0.48 -7.30
C LEU A 64 9.16 0.99 -7.07
N ALA A 65 10.01 1.53 -7.95
CA ALA A 65 10.43 2.94 -7.88
C ALA A 65 9.24 3.89 -8.07
N VAL A 66 8.32 3.59 -8.99
CA VAL A 66 7.08 4.35 -9.16
C VAL A 66 6.21 4.26 -7.91
N LEU A 67 6.09 3.09 -7.28
CA LEU A 67 5.28 2.93 -6.08
C LEU A 67 5.87 3.69 -4.88
N VAL A 68 7.20 3.71 -4.74
CA VAL A 68 7.91 4.52 -3.74
C VAL A 68 7.66 6.00 -3.99
N LEU A 69 7.77 6.47 -5.24
CA LEU A 69 7.49 7.86 -5.59
C LEU A 69 6.03 8.25 -5.32
N LEU A 70 5.07 7.38 -5.63
CA LEU A 70 3.65 7.60 -5.34
C LEU A 70 3.38 7.61 -3.83
N SER A 71 4.00 6.72 -3.06
CA SER A 71 3.84 6.64 -1.61
C SER A 71 4.42 7.89 -0.92
N VAL A 72 5.63 8.30 -1.32
CA VAL A 72 6.25 9.54 -0.83
C VAL A 72 5.44 10.75 -1.26
N GLY A 73 4.98 10.80 -2.51
CA GLY A 73 4.12 11.87 -3.02
C GLY A 73 2.82 12.01 -2.23
N MET A 74 2.17 10.88 -1.91
CA MET A 74 0.95 10.87 -1.11
C MET A 74 1.17 11.38 0.33
N ILE A 75 2.34 11.15 0.94
CA ILE A 75 2.66 11.70 2.26
C ILE A 75 2.72 13.24 2.22
N PHE A 76 3.32 13.81 1.18
CA PHE A 76 3.42 15.28 1.03
C PHE A 76 2.14 15.94 0.50
N LEU A 77 1.32 15.19 -0.24
CA LEU A 77 0.06 15.68 -0.81
C LEU A 77 -1.16 15.32 0.05
N GLN A 78 -0.97 14.63 1.17
CA GLN A 78 -2.06 14.15 2.02
C GLN A 78 -3.00 15.28 2.45
N GLU A 79 -2.45 16.43 2.89
CA GLU A 79 -3.24 17.60 3.28
C GLU A 79 -3.98 18.26 2.09
N LEU A 80 -3.44 18.15 0.88
CA LEU A 80 -4.05 18.70 -0.33
C LEU A 80 -5.18 17.79 -0.87
N VAL A 81 -5.00 16.48 -0.79
CA VAL A 81 -5.89 15.48 -1.40
C VAL A 81 -7.02 15.07 -0.46
N PHE A 82 -6.74 14.93 0.84
CA PHE A 82 -7.73 14.52 1.85
C PHE A 82 -8.24 15.70 2.70
N GLY A 83 -7.71 16.91 2.48
CA GLY A 83 -8.11 18.11 3.20
C GLY A 83 -7.49 18.16 4.60
N GLY A 84 -6.47 18.99 4.77
CA GLY A 84 -5.89 19.33 6.07
C GLY A 84 -6.85 20.14 6.92
N GLY A 85 -7.67 19.45 7.71
CA GLY A 85 -8.38 20.04 8.86
C GLY A 85 -7.49 19.96 10.09
N HIS A 86 -6.83 21.07 10.42
CA HIS A 86 -6.47 21.37 11.81
C HIS A 86 -7.74 21.42 12.67
#